data_AF-A0A7C4NW20-F1
#
_entry.id   AF-A0A7C4NW20-F1
#
_cell.length_a   1.000
_cell.length_b   1.000
_cell.length_c   1.000
_cell.angle_alpha   90.00
_cell.angle_beta   90.00
_cell.angle_gamma   90.00
#
_symmetry.space_group_name_H-M   'P 1'
#
loop_
_entity.id
_entity.type
_entity.pdbx_description
1 polymer ?
#
loop_
_entity_poly.entity_id
_entity_poly.type
_entity_poly.pdbx_seq_one_letter_code
_entity_poly.pdbx_strand_id
1 'polypeptide(L)' 'MVEVYGLLVGAYSRSEYLIKSFREFFKKKLERDELRKRVLEEARRIVELQVEAGLRYVIDGMLE' A
#
# COMPACT_ATOMS: atom_id res chain seq x y z
N MET A 1 -26.83 -14.59 -16.88
CA MET A 1 -26.54 -14.44 -15.44
C MET A 1 -25.78 -13.14 -15.26
N VAL A 2 -26.06 -12.36 -14.23
CA VAL A 2 -25.27 -11.15 -13.91
C VAL A 2 -24.13 -11.59 -12.99
N GLU A 3 -22.89 -11.28 -13.37
CA GLU A 3 -21.73 -11.50 -12.51
C GLU A 3 -21.58 -10.35 -11.51
N VAL A 4 -21.30 -10.70 -10.25
CA VAL A 4 -21.04 -9.75 -9.17
C VAL A 4 -19.58 -9.84 -8.77
N TYR A 5 -18.88 -8.70 -8.77
CA TYR A 5 -17.47 -8.61 -8.42
C TYR A 5 -17.30 -7.82 -7.13
N GLY A 6 -16.59 -8.40 -6.18
CA GLY A 6 -16.16 -7.70 -4.97
C GLY A 6 -14.98 -6.77 -5.24
N LEU A 7 -14.84 -5.74 -4.41
CA LEU A 7 -13.62 -4.96 -4.28
C LEU A 7 -13.21 -4.87 -2.81
N LEU A 8 -11.92 -4.71 -2.57
CA LEU A 8 -11.40 -4.37 -1.26
C LEU A 8 -11.48 -2.85 -1.05
N VAL A 9 -11.75 -2.42 0.18
CA VAL A 9 -11.94 -1.00 0.51
C VAL A 9 -11.18 -0.62 1.77
N GLY A 10 -10.81 0.66 1.87
CA GLY A 10 -10.21 1.25 3.06
C GLY A 10 -8.68 1.11 3.14
N ALA A 11 -8.15 1.54 4.28
CA ALA A 11 -6.72 1.55 4.55
C ALA A 11 -6.24 0.16 5.00
N TYR A 12 -5.15 -0.30 4.39
CA TYR A 12 -4.50 -1.54 4.77
C TYR A 12 -3.54 -1.29 5.94
N SER A 13 -3.25 -2.35 6.68
CA SER A 13 -2.21 -2.28 7.71
C SER A 13 -0.85 -2.09 7.04
N ARG A 14 -0.16 -1.01 7.42
CA ARG A 14 1.22 -0.75 7.02
C ARG A 14 2.13 -1.83 7.59
N SER A 15 3.14 -2.24 6.84
CA SER A 15 4.14 -3.19 7.36
C SER A 15 5.00 -2.53 8.45
N GLU A 16 5.74 -3.35 9.21
CA GLU A 16 6.72 -2.82 10.15
C GLU A 16 7.75 -1.91 9.49
N TYR A 17 8.13 -2.21 8.24
CA TYR A 17 9.09 -1.42 7.48
C TYR A 17 8.56 -0.02 7.21
N LEU A 18 7.30 0.09 6.79
CA LEU A 18 6.71 1.39 6.50
C LEU A 18 6.37 2.16 7.77
N ILE A 19 5.94 1.48 8.84
CA ILE A 19 5.80 2.09 10.17
C ILE A 19 7.13 2.71 10.64
N LYS A 20 8.25 2.01 10.47
CA LYS A 20 9.59 2.54 10.80
C LYS A 20 9.95 3.74 9.91
N SER A 21 9.66 3.67 8.62
CA SER A 21 9.93 4.76 7.66
C SER A 21 9.17 6.04 7.99
N PHE A 22 7.87 5.95 8.33
CA PHE A 22 7.11 7.10 8.80
C PHE A 22 7.69 7.68 10.10
N ARG A 23 8.09 6.82 11.07
CA ARG A 23 8.76 7.28 12.29
C ARG A 23 10.08 7.99 12.02
N GLU A 24 10.87 7.53 11.05
CA GLU A 24 12.13 8.18 10.64
C GLU A 24 11.86 9.54 10.00
N PHE A 25 10.85 9.64 9.13
CA PHE A 25 10.40 10.89 8.53
C PHE A 25 9.96 11.91 9.59
N PHE A 26 9.11 11.51 10.55
CA PHE A 26 8.69 12.39 11.65
C PHE A 26 9.85 12.86 12.53
N LYS A 27 10.93 12.07 12.62
CA LYS A 27 12.18 12.43 13.30
C LYS A 27 13.15 13.22 12.43
N LYS A 28 12.77 13.63 11.22
CA LYS A 28 13.61 14.31 10.22
C LYS A 28 14.87 13.52 9.86
N LYS A 29 14.80 12.19 9.91
CA LYS A 29 15.88 11.26 9.51
C LYS A 29 15.68 10.68 8.11
N LEU A 30 14.53 10.95 7.50
CA LEU A 30 14.15 10.50 6.18
C LEU A 30 13.53 11.67 5.44
N GLU A 31 13.94 11.89 4.20
CA GLU A 31 13.35 12.93 3.36
C GLU A 31 11.98 12.50 2.82
N ARG A 32 11.14 13.48 2.50
CA ARG A 32 9.77 13.22 2.00
C ARG A 32 9.76 12.37 0.74
N ASP A 33 10.65 12.65 -0.20
CA ASP A 33 10.74 11.91 -1.46
C ASP A 33 11.17 10.46 -1.24
N GLU A 34 12.03 10.23 -0.26
CA GLU A 34 12.47 8.89 0.10
C GLU A 34 11.35 8.11 0.79
N LEU A 35 10.60 8.73 1.70
CA LEU A 35 9.39 8.13 2.28
C LEU A 35 8.40 7.76 1.18
N ARG A 36 8.16 8.66 0.21
CA ARG A 36 7.24 8.42 -0.91
C ARG A 36 7.65 7.22 -1.76
N LYS A 37 8.94 7.06 -2.07
CA LYS A 37 9.43 5.87 -2.78
C LYS A 37 9.11 4.59 -2.01
N ARG A 38 9.36 4.57 -0.70
CA ARG A 38 9.07 3.41 0.15
C ARG A 38 7.58 3.07 0.20
N VAL A 39 6.72 4.08 0.27
CA VAL A 39 5.26 3.88 0.18
C VAL A 39 4.88 3.28 -1.18
N LEU A 40 5.41 3.81 -2.27
CA LEU A 40 5.12 3.32 -3.63
C LEU A 40 5.61 1.87 -3.84
N GLU A 41 6.75 1.50 -3.27
CA GLU A 41 7.25 0.12 -3.31
C GLU A 41 6.30 -0.85 -2.58
N GLU A 42 5.81 -0.50 -1.40
CA GLU A 42 4.81 -1.31 -0.69
C GLU A 42 3.47 -1.36 -1.43
N ALA A 43 3.01 -0.23 -1.97
CA ALA A 43 1.77 -0.17 -2.74
C ALA A 43 1.83 -1.09 -3.97
N ARG A 44 2.97 -1.13 -4.68
CA ARG A 44 3.18 -2.06 -5.81
C ARG A 44 3.04 -3.51 -5.37
N ARG A 45 3.67 -3.89 -4.25
CA ARG A 45 3.58 -5.24 -3.71
C ARG A 45 2.14 -5.61 -3.32
N ILE A 46 1.39 -4.65 -2.75
CA ILE A 46 -0.03 -4.84 -2.43
C ILE A 46 -0.87 -5.07 -3.70
N VAL A 47 -0.61 -4.31 -4.75
CA VAL A 47 -1.29 -4.48 -6.05
C VAL A 47 -0.95 -5.86 -6.65
N GLU A 48 0.32 -6.26 -6.64
CA GLU A 48 0.76 -7.58 -7.11
C GLU A 48 0.03 -8.71 -6.38
N LEU A 49 -0.05 -8.65 -5.05
CA LEU A 49 -0.78 -9.65 -4.25
C LEU A 49 -2.28 -9.71 -4.59
N GLN A 50 -2.92 -8.58 -4.89
CA GLN A 50 -4.33 -8.56 -5.27
C GLN A 50 -4.54 -9.17 -6.67
N VAL A 51 -3.62 -8.92 -7.61
CA VAL A 51 -3.64 -9.53 -8.94
C VAL A 51 -3.45 -11.04 -8.83
N GLU A 52 -2.47 -11.50 -8.04
CA GLU A 52 -2.22 -12.92 -7.76
C GLU A 52 -3.43 -13.61 -7.10
N ALA A 53 -4.16 -12.88 -6.25
CA ALA A 53 -5.39 -13.36 -5.62
C ALA A 53 -6.61 -13.38 -6.58
N GLY A 54 -6.45 -12.96 -7.83
CA GLY A 54 -7.52 -12.96 -8.83
C GLY A 54 -8.57 -11.85 -8.66
N LEU A 55 -8.22 -10.77 -7.94
CA LEU A 55 -9.13 -9.64 -7.77
C LEU A 55 -9.26 -8.84 -9.07
N ARG A 56 -10.50 -8.54 -9.44
CA ARG A 56 -10.79 -7.75 -10.64
C ARG A 56 -10.47 -6.26 -10.47
N TYR A 57 -10.64 -5.77 -9.25
CA TYR A 57 -10.35 -4.39 -8.89
C TYR A 57 -9.27 -4.40 -7.81
N VAL A 58 -8.23 -3.59 -8.02
CA VAL A 58 -7.08 -3.50 -7.12
C VAL A 58 -6.95 -2.08 -6.59
N ILE A 59 -6.47 -1.94 -5.36
CA ILE A 59 -6.21 -0.65 -4.70
C ILE A 59 -4.80 -0.59 -4.14
N ASP A 60 -4.26 0.60 -3.90
CA ASP A 60 -2.93 0.80 -3.31
C ASP A 60 -2.88 0.60 -1.78
N GLY A 61 -4.04 0.34 -1.16
CA GLY A 61 -4.17 0.15 0.28
C GLY A 61 -4.12 1.45 1.09
N MET A 62 -4.16 2.63 0.45
CA MET A 62 -4.17 3.94 1.11
C MET A 62 -3.04 4.10 2.15
N LEU A 63 -1.81 3.78 1.74
CA LEU A 63 -0.65 3.68 2.65
C LEU A 63 -0.04 5.02 3.10
N GLU A 64 -0.31 6.12 2.40
CA GLU A 64 0.23 7.47 2.69
C GLU A 64 -0.29 8.09 4.00
#